data_AF-A0A6N7D8N8-F1
#
_entry.id   AF-A0A6N7D8N8-F1
#
_cell.length_a   1.000
_cell.length_b   1.000
_cell.length_c   1.000
_cell.angle_alpha   90.00
_cell.angle_beta   90.00
_cell.angle_gamma   90.00
#
_symmetry.space_group_name_H-M   'P 1'
#
loop_
_entity.id
_entity.type
_entity.pdbx_description
1 polymer ?
#
loop_
_entity_poly.entity_id
_entity_poly.type
_entity_poly.pdbx_seq_one_letter_code
_entity_poly.pdbx_strand_id
1 'polypeptide(L)'
;MQDRQGLAEAAGLKAVVIDIESYASRLAAGRIIETLPAKGAGALVALFEIGALTTSMQVVRDDEVLYERDQGFGGAQLTQLIVRHYGFSAEEAESKKRSGELPEDYDTAVLRPFVDSVAQEVGRALQFFFTSTPHHKVDHVLLAGGSAPLPGLTEAVTQQTGFAASLVNPFEGMELASSVRLKKMVREAPAYLTACGLAMRRFLQ
;
A
#
# COMPACT_ATOMS: atom_id res chain seq x y z
N MET A 1 -16.71 1.02 17.17
CA MET A 1 -15.68 0.60 18.16
C MET A 1 -16.10 -0.68 18.88
N GLN A 2 -17.33 -0.75 19.40
CA GLN A 2 -17.91 -1.96 20.02
C GLN A 2 -17.87 -3.19 19.10
N ASP A 3 -18.15 -3.03 17.80
CA ASP A 3 -18.12 -4.18 16.87
C ASP A 3 -16.73 -4.83 16.72
N ARG A 4 -15.66 -4.02 16.66
CA ARG A 4 -14.28 -4.55 16.51
C ARG A 4 -13.81 -5.24 17.79
N GLN A 5 -14.19 -4.71 18.95
CA GLN A 5 -13.89 -5.34 20.23
C GLN A 5 -14.65 -6.66 20.38
N GLY A 6 -15.95 -6.67 20.05
CA GLY A 6 -16.76 -7.89 20.09
C GLY A 6 -16.25 -8.99 19.16
N LEU A 7 -15.76 -8.63 17.97
CA LEU A 7 -15.13 -9.58 17.05
C LEU A 7 -13.82 -10.17 17.62
N ALA A 8 -12.99 -9.35 18.28
CA ALA A 8 -11.78 -9.85 18.93
C ALA A 8 -12.13 -10.83 20.05
N GLU A 9 -13.10 -10.48 20.90
CA GLU A 9 -13.57 -11.32 22.00
C GLU A 9 -14.18 -12.64 21.50
N ALA A 10 -14.98 -12.60 20.42
CA ALA A 10 -15.52 -13.79 19.78
C ALA A 10 -14.45 -14.73 19.21
N ALA A 11 -13.28 -14.19 18.81
CA ALA A 11 -12.11 -14.95 18.40
C ALA A 11 -11.22 -15.41 19.59
N GLY A 12 -11.63 -15.16 20.83
CA GLY A 12 -10.85 -15.48 22.03
C GLY A 12 -9.67 -14.54 22.29
N LEU A 13 -9.66 -13.36 21.67
CA LEU A 13 -8.62 -12.34 21.80
C LEU A 13 -9.09 -11.17 22.67
N LYS A 14 -8.16 -10.54 23.38
CA LYS A 14 -8.42 -9.29 24.10
C LYS A 14 -7.85 -8.12 23.31
N ALA A 15 -8.71 -7.19 22.89
CA ALA A 15 -8.28 -5.95 22.26
C ALA A 15 -7.60 -5.03 23.30
N VAL A 16 -6.27 -4.95 23.26
CA VAL A 16 -5.50 -4.09 24.19
C VAL A 16 -5.37 -2.66 23.66
N VAL A 17 -5.30 -2.50 22.34
CA VAL A 17 -5.20 -1.19 21.66
C VAL A 17 -6.18 -1.19 20.49
N ILE A 18 -6.92 -0.10 20.34
CA ILE A 18 -7.72 0.20 19.14
C ILE A 18 -7.15 1.49 18.57
N ASP A 19 -6.70 1.43 17.32
CA ASP A 19 -5.97 2.52 16.68
C ASP A 19 -6.62 2.92 15.35
N ILE A 20 -6.18 4.05 14.81
CA ILE A 20 -6.54 4.53 13.48
C ILE A 20 -5.55 3.93 12.49
N GLU A 21 -6.06 3.40 11.38
CA GLU A 21 -5.28 2.70 10.36
C GLU A 21 -4.11 3.53 9.84
N SER A 22 -4.35 4.79 9.49
CA SER A 22 -3.30 5.69 8.98
C SER A 22 -2.20 5.97 10.01
N TYR A 23 -2.50 5.97 11.30
CA TYR A 23 -1.48 6.15 12.35
C TYR A 23 -0.62 4.89 12.51
N ALA A 24 -1.23 3.71 12.42
CA ALA A 24 -0.50 2.47 12.45
C ALA A 24 0.39 2.34 11.20
N SER A 25 -0.15 2.54 10.00
CA SER A 25 0.65 2.44 8.77
C SER A 25 1.80 3.45 8.74
N ARG A 26 1.56 4.69 9.18
CA ARG A 26 2.60 5.72 9.32
C ARG A 26 3.70 5.29 10.28
N LEU A 27 3.36 4.68 11.40
CA LEU A 27 4.37 4.21 12.37
C LEU A 27 5.34 3.19 11.74
N ALA A 28 4.82 2.25 10.93
CA ALA A 28 5.68 1.31 10.23
C ALA A 28 6.45 1.98 9.07
N ALA A 29 5.82 2.92 8.35
CA ALA A 29 6.46 3.68 7.28
C ALA A 29 7.61 4.56 7.78
N GLY A 30 7.51 5.14 8.98
CA GLY A 30 8.57 5.94 9.60
C GLY A 30 9.90 5.20 9.66
N ARG A 31 9.90 3.91 10.02
CA ARG A 31 11.11 3.06 10.01
C ARG A 31 11.74 2.91 8.64
N ILE A 32 10.93 2.94 7.57
CA ILE A 32 11.42 2.84 6.19
C ILE A 32 11.98 4.20 5.76
N ILE A 33 11.31 5.29 6.13
CA ILE A 33 11.78 6.66 5.89
C ILE A 33 13.15 6.88 6.55
N GLU A 34 13.38 6.33 7.74
CA GLU A 34 14.69 6.37 8.42
C GLU A 34 15.82 5.68 7.64
N THR A 35 15.51 4.76 6.72
CA THR A 35 16.52 4.12 5.85
C THR A 35 16.87 4.94 4.61
N LEU A 36 16.10 6.00 4.31
CA LEU A 36 16.40 6.92 3.22
C LEU A 36 17.66 7.75 3.53
N PRO A 37 18.31 8.35 2.50
CA PRO A 37 19.43 9.26 2.71
C PRO A 37 19.13 10.34 3.75
N ALA A 38 20.12 10.67 4.58
CA ALA A 38 19.97 11.59 5.72
C ALA A 38 18.82 11.22 6.69
N LYS A 39 18.45 9.93 6.76
CA LYS A 39 17.33 9.41 7.56
C LYS A 39 15.97 10.04 7.21
N GLY A 40 15.82 10.52 5.98
CA GLY A 40 14.61 11.21 5.55
C GLY A 40 14.38 12.59 6.18
N ALA A 41 15.39 13.16 6.86
CA ALA A 41 15.27 14.47 7.50
C ALA A 41 14.89 15.56 6.48
N GLY A 42 13.76 16.22 6.71
CA GLY A 42 13.17 17.23 5.83
C GLY A 42 12.63 16.71 4.51
N ALA A 43 12.71 15.39 4.24
CA ALA A 43 12.21 14.79 3.02
C ALA A 43 10.68 14.74 3.02
N LEU A 44 10.07 15.13 1.90
CA LEU A 44 8.64 15.06 1.71
C LEU A 44 8.28 13.74 1.05
N VAL A 45 7.65 12.84 1.81
CA VAL A 45 7.37 11.47 1.38
C VAL A 45 5.87 11.28 1.18
N ALA A 46 5.46 10.87 -0.02
CA ALA A 46 4.09 10.49 -0.31
C ALA A 46 3.91 8.97 -0.19
N LEU A 47 3.15 8.53 0.81
CA LEU A 47 2.78 7.13 1.03
C LEU A 47 1.42 6.85 0.40
N PHE A 48 1.37 5.87 -0.50
CA PHE A 48 0.15 5.35 -1.11
C PHE A 48 -0.11 3.92 -0.65
N GLU A 49 -1.21 3.70 0.05
CA GLU A 49 -1.68 2.38 0.46
C GLU A 49 -2.79 1.91 -0.47
N ILE A 50 -2.42 1.13 -1.49
CA ILE A 50 -3.31 0.65 -2.54
C ILE A 50 -4.01 -0.64 -2.08
N GLY A 51 -5.21 -0.47 -1.53
CA GLY A 51 -6.07 -1.55 -1.07
C GLY A 51 -6.84 -2.24 -2.19
N ALA A 52 -7.92 -2.94 -1.80
CA ALA A 52 -8.83 -3.57 -2.74
C ALA A 52 -9.83 -2.57 -3.33
N LEU A 53 -10.51 -1.79 -2.48
CA LEU A 53 -11.57 -0.85 -2.89
C LEU A 53 -11.14 0.61 -2.82
N THR A 54 -10.26 0.92 -1.87
CA THR A 54 -9.78 2.27 -1.60
C THR A 54 -8.26 2.31 -1.62
N THR A 55 -7.74 3.47 -1.97
CA THR A 55 -6.33 3.81 -1.88
C THR A 55 -6.20 5.02 -0.96
N SER A 56 -5.42 4.89 0.11
CA SER A 56 -5.13 6.00 1.01
C SER A 56 -3.84 6.68 0.58
N MET A 57 -3.83 8.01 0.56
CA MET A 57 -2.64 8.82 0.31
C MET A 57 -2.34 9.65 1.55
N GLN A 58 -1.12 9.53 2.05
CA GLN A 58 -0.57 10.37 3.12
C GLN A 58 0.70 11.06 2.63
N VAL A 59 0.85 12.35 2.89
CA VAL A 59 2.11 13.07 2.68
C VAL A 59 2.70 13.43 4.03
N VAL A 60 3.91 12.96 4.28
CA VAL A 60 4.60 13.05 5.57
C VAL A 60 5.93 13.77 5.41
N ARG A 61 6.27 14.58 6.41
CA ARG A 61 7.61 15.18 6.57
C ARG A 61 7.95 15.18 8.06
N ASP A 62 9.11 14.67 8.43
CA ASP A 62 9.59 14.66 9.83
C ASP A 62 8.52 14.15 10.83
N ASP A 63 7.91 13.00 10.52
CA ASP A 63 6.78 12.37 11.24
C ASP A 63 5.45 13.15 11.30
N GLU A 64 5.39 14.35 10.72
CA GLU A 64 4.17 15.16 10.62
C GLU A 64 3.40 14.83 9.33
N VAL A 65 2.09 14.57 9.45
CA VAL A 65 1.20 14.41 8.29
C VAL A 65 0.75 15.78 7.81
N LEU A 66 1.17 16.14 6.61
CA LEU A 66 0.85 17.41 5.96
C LEU A 66 -0.42 17.31 5.10
N TYR A 67 -0.76 16.11 4.65
CA TYR A 67 -1.93 15.85 3.81
C TYR A 67 -2.38 14.40 3.92
N GLU A 68 -3.69 14.17 3.95
CA GLU A 68 -4.28 12.83 3.97
C GLU A 68 -5.60 12.83 3.19
N ARG A 69 -5.72 11.89 2.24
CA ARG A 69 -6.93 11.69 1.42
C ARG A 69 -7.09 10.24 0.98
N ASP A 70 -8.33 9.78 1.01
CA ASP A 70 -8.71 8.51 0.41
C ASP A 70 -9.26 8.70 -1.01
N GLN A 71 -8.99 7.71 -1.85
CA GLN A 71 -9.49 7.63 -3.22
C GLN A 71 -10.17 6.29 -3.48
N GLY A 72 -11.25 6.32 -4.28
CA GLY A 72 -12.08 5.16 -4.58
C GLY A 72 -11.55 4.27 -5.70
N PHE A 73 -10.25 3.95 -5.68
CA PHE A 73 -9.65 2.97 -6.61
C PHE A 73 -8.79 1.96 -5.84
N GLY A 74 -8.59 0.79 -6.44
CA GLY A 74 -7.81 -0.30 -5.84
C GLY A 74 -7.87 -1.60 -6.66
N GLY A 75 -7.26 -2.66 -6.13
CA GLY A 75 -7.09 -3.93 -6.85
C GLY A 75 -8.37 -4.71 -7.14
N ALA A 76 -9.52 -4.35 -6.56
CA ALA A 76 -10.81 -4.94 -6.92
C ALA A 76 -11.21 -4.56 -8.35
N GLN A 77 -10.81 -3.38 -8.83
CA GLN A 77 -11.03 -2.98 -10.22
C GLN A 77 -10.28 -3.92 -11.18
N LEU A 78 -9.04 -4.31 -10.86
CA LEU A 78 -8.30 -5.32 -11.62
C LEU A 78 -9.02 -6.67 -11.64
N THR A 79 -9.54 -7.12 -10.50
CA THR A 79 -10.34 -8.34 -10.43
C THR A 79 -11.59 -8.25 -11.32
N GLN A 80 -12.27 -7.10 -11.34
CA GLN A 80 -13.42 -6.88 -12.23
C GLN A 80 -13.05 -6.87 -13.71
N LEU A 81 -11.88 -6.33 -14.08
CA LEU A 81 -11.38 -6.39 -15.44
C LEU A 81 -11.11 -7.83 -15.88
N ILE A 82 -10.50 -8.65 -15.01
CA ILE A 82 -10.27 -10.09 -15.26
C ILE A 82 -11.60 -10.82 -15.47
N VAL A 83 -12.60 -10.58 -14.60
CA VAL A 83 -13.95 -11.14 -14.74
C VAL A 83 -14.55 -10.79 -16.10
N ARG A 84 -14.51 -9.51 -16.49
CA ARG A 84 -15.11 -9.04 -17.75
C ARG A 84 -14.39 -9.57 -18.98
N HIS A 85 -13.07 -9.69 -18.92
CA HIS A 85 -12.26 -10.09 -20.07
C HIS A 85 -12.28 -11.60 -20.33
N TYR A 86 -12.26 -12.41 -19.26
CA TYR A 86 -12.15 -13.87 -19.36
C TYR A 86 -13.42 -14.64 -18.95
N GLY A 87 -14.43 -13.96 -18.43
CA GLY A 87 -15.70 -14.58 -18.04
C GLY A 87 -15.62 -15.44 -16.76
N PHE A 88 -14.57 -15.29 -15.95
CA PHE A 88 -14.45 -15.99 -14.66
C PHE A 88 -15.45 -15.46 -13.64
N SER A 89 -15.76 -16.25 -12.61
CA SER A 89 -16.40 -15.72 -11.40
C SER A 89 -15.44 -14.78 -10.64
N ALA A 90 -15.98 -13.94 -9.76
CA ALA A 90 -15.18 -13.01 -8.97
C ALA A 90 -14.15 -13.73 -8.07
N GLU A 91 -14.53 -14.88 -7.50
CA GLU A 91 -13.65 -15.69 -6.66
C GLU A 91 -12.51 -16.33 -7.46
N GLU A 92 -12.84 -16.88 -8.64
CA GLU A 92 -11.84 -17.45 -9.55
C GLU A 92 -10.88 -16.37 -10.06
N ALA A 93 -11.39 -15.20 -10.44
CA ALA A 93 -10.56 -14.09 -10.89
C ALA A 93 -9.58 -13.63 -9.80
N GLU A 94 -10.04 -13.51 -8.55
CA GLU A 94 -9.16 -13.14 -7.42
C GLU A 94 -8.12 -14.22 -7.13
N SER A 95 -8.51 -15.50 -7.19
CA SER A 95 -7.59 -16.62 -6.99
C SER A 95 -6.51 -16.67 -8.08
N LYS A 96 -6.91 -16.50 -9.34
CA LYS A 96 -6.00 -16.47 -10.50
C LYS A 96 -5.09 -15.26 -10.51
N LYS A 97 -5.59 -14.08 -10.14
CA LYS A 97 -4.77 -12.87 -9.93
C LYS A 97 -3.65 -13.09 -8.92
N ARG A 98 -3.93 -13.76 -7.80
CA ARG A 98 -2.94 -14.00 -6.72
C ARG A 98 -1.97 -15.15 -7.02
N SER A 99 -2.39 -16.13 -7.80
CA SER A 99 -1.56 -17.28 -8.19
C SER A 99 -0.72 -17.01 -9.44
N GLY A 100 -1.15 -16.07 -10.30
CA GLY A 100 -0.55 -15.83 -11.61
C GLY A 100 -1.06 -16.79 -12.69
N GLU A 101 -2.08 -17.60 -12.42
CA GLU A 101 -2.66 -18.58 -13.36
C GLU A 101 -3.67 -17.96 -14.32
N LEU A 102 -3.24 -16.91 -15.02
CA LEU A 102 -4.03 -16.15 -16.00
C LEU A 102 -3.57 -16.47 -17.43
N PRO A 103 -4.44 -16.25 -18.44
CA PRO A 103 -4.08 -16.45 -19.85
C PRO A 103 -2.88 -15.59 -20.30
N GLU A 104 -2.16 -16.03 -21.33
CA GLU A 104 -0.90 -15.40 -21.78
C GLU A 104 -1.04 -13.93 -22.20
N ASP A 105 -2.23 -13.52 -22.65
CA ASP A 105 -2.51 -12.15 -23.06
C ASP A 105 -2.79 -11.19 -21.90
N TYR A 106 -2.94 -11.70 -20.66
CA TYR A 106 -3.33 -10.93 -19.47
C TYR A 106 -2.47 -9.68 -19.25
N ASP A 107 -1.16 -9.82 -19.38
CA ASP A 107 -0.23 -8.74 -19.10
C ASP A 107 -0.48 -7.53 -20.00
N THR A 108 -0.80 -7.78 -21.27
CA THR A 108 -1.01 -6.73 -22.28
C THR A 108 -2.47 -6.28 -22.36
N ALA A 109 -3.42 -7.19 -22.24
CA ALA A 109 -4.84 -6.92 -22.42
C ALA A 109 -5.49 -6.32 -21.17
N VAL A 110 -4.98 -6.62 -19.97
CA VAL A 110 -5.64 -6.28 -18.70
C VAL A 110 -4.69 -5.60 -17.71
N LEU A 111 -3.55 -6.20 -17.40
CA LEU A 111 -2.67 -5.69 -16.34
C LEU A 111 -2.07 -4.33 -16.68
N ARG A 112 -1.45 -4.19 -17.86
CA ARG A 112 -0.80 -2.94 -18.27
C ARG A 112 -1.78 -1.76 -18.34
N PRO A 113 -2.97 -1.87 -18.97
CA PRO A 113 -3.98 -0.80 -18.92
C PRO A 113 -4.40 -0.44 -17.49
N PHE A 114 -4.54 -1.43 -16.60
CA PHE A 114 -4.86 -1.18 -15.20
C PHE A 114 -3.72 -0.44 -14.48
N VAL A 115 -2.47 -0.86 -14.68
CA VAL A 115 -1.28 -0.22 -14.12
C VAL A 115 -1.18 1.25 -14.58
N ASP A 116 -1.37 1.50 -15.88
CA ASP A 116 -1.35 2.85 -16.44
C ASP A 116 -2.46 3.72 -15.82
N SER A 117 -3.67 3.16 -15.65
CA SER A 117 -4.77 3.84 -14.97
C SER A 117 -4.44 4.16 -13.51
N VAL A 118 -3.85 3.23 -12.76
CA VAL A 118 -3.46 3.48 -11.36
C VAL A 118 -2.37 4.55 -11.29
N ALA A 119 -1.38 4.53 -12.19
CA ALA A 119 -0.34 5.55 -12.24
C ALA A 119 -0.94 6.94 -12.50
N GLN A 120 -1.92 7.06 -13.39
CA GLN A 120 -2.65 8.31 -13.63
C GLN A 120 -3.40 8.78 -12.38
N GLU A 121 -4.06 7.88 -11.66
CA GLU A 121 -4.75 8.19 -10.41
C GLU A 121 -3.79 8.67 -9.31
N VAL A 122 -2.61 8.06 -9.19
CA VAL A 122 -1.55 8.50 -8.28
C VAL A 122 -1.06 9.91 -8.66
N GLY A 123 -0.82 10.17 -9.95
CA GLY A 123 -0.44 11.50 -10.43
C GLY A 123 -1.51 12.57 -10.15
N ARG A 124 -2.78 12.23 -10.35
CA ARG A 124 -3.92 13.09 -10.02
C ARG A 124 -3.98 13.42 -8.52
N ALA A 125 -3.72 12.43 -7.67
CA ALA A 125 -3.66 12.58 -6.22
C ALA A 125 -2.57 13.58 -5.78
N LEU A 126 -1.36 13.43 -6.34
CA LEU A 126 -0.24 14.34 -6.10
C LEU A 126 -0.56 15.75 -6.58
N GLN A 127 -1.21 15.88 -7.74
CA GLN A 127 -1.64 17.18 -8.23
C GLN A 127 -2.63 17.86 -7.28
N PHE A 128 -3.58 17.13 -6.69
CA PHE A 128 -4.46 17.69 -5.66
C PHE A 128 -3.71 18.13 -4.41
N PHE A 129 -2.69 17.38 -3.99
CA PHE A 129 -1.81 17.80 -2.90
C PHE A 129 -1.08 19.12 -3.23
N PHE A 130 -0.50 19.24 -4.44
CA PHE A 130 0.23 20.43 -4.86
C PHE A 130 -0.64 21.68 -5.03
N THR A 131 -1.93 21.51 -5.32
CA THR A 131 -2.87 22.65 -5.42
C THR A 131 -3.52 22.98 -4.08
N SER A 132 -3.52 22.06 -3.12
CA SER A 132 -4.10 22.26 -1.78
C SER A 132 -3.08 22.70 -0.73
N THR A 133 -1.79 22.70 -1.05
CA THR A 133 -0.69 22.98 -0.11
C THR A 133 0.37 23.88 -0.78
N PRO A 134 1.26 24.54 -0.01
CA PRO A 134 2.35 25.34 -0.58
C PRO A 134 3.49 24.48 -1.17
N HIS A 135 3.36 23.15 -1.15
CA HIS A 135 4.37 22.23 -1.67
C HIS A 135 4.14 21.95 -3.16
N HIS A 136 5.21 21.85 -3.93
CA HIS A 136 5.13 21.62 -5.39
C HIS A 136 5.94 20.40 -5.88
N LYS A 137 6.56 19.68 -4.95
CA LYS A 137 7.31 18.45 -5.23
C LYS A 137 7.23 17.52 -4.03
N VAL A 138 7.36 16.23 -4.27
CA VAL A 138 7.69 15.22 -3.25
C VAL A 138 9.07 14.66 -3.59
N ASP A 139 9.82 14.21 -2.58
CA ASP A 139 11.15 13.62 -2.80
C ASP A 139 11.05 12.12 -3.08
N HIS A 140 10.09 11.43 -2.45
CA HIS A 140 9.86 10.00 -2.60
C HIS A 140 8.37 9.66 -2.66
N VAL A 141 8.03 8.67 -3.49
CA VAL A 141 6.72 8.02 -3.50
C VAL A 141 6.89 6.58 -2.97
N LEU A 142 6.20 6.25 -1.90
CA LEU A 142 6.19 4.93 -1.29
C LEU A 142 4.87 4.24 -1.62
N LEU A 143 4.93 3.06 -2.22
CA LEU A 143 3.76 2.24 -2.55
C LEU A 143 3.65 1.08 -1.58
N ALA A 144 2.48 0.91 -0.99
CA ALA A 144 2.15 -0.15 -0.03
C ALA A 144 0.73 -0.68 -0.30
N GLY A 145 0.34 -1.72 0.44
CA GLY A 145 -0.95 -2.39 0.26
C GLY A 145 -0.89 -3.61 -0.66
N GLY A 146 -1.98 -4.37 -0.69
CA GLY A 146 -2.04 -5.66 -1.40
C GLY A 146 -1.93 -5.57 -2.92
N SER A 147 -2.20 -4.39 -3.49
CA SER A 147 -2.12 -4.16 -4.94
C SER A 147 -0.85 -3.41 -5.36
N ALA A 148 -0.01 -2.98 -4.42
CA ALA A 148 1.26 -2.32 -4.74
C ALA A 148 2.31 -3.22 -5.42
N PRO A 149 2.42 -4.54 -5.15
CA PRO A 149 3.45 -5.37 -5.79
C PRO A 149 3.08 -5.81 -7.22
N LEU A 150 2.14 -5.13 -7.88
CA LEU A 150 1.79 -5.44 -9.27
C LEU A 150 2.97 -5.16 -10.21
N PRO A 151 3.30 -6.08 -11.14
CA PRO A 151 4.39 -5.87 -12.09
C PRO A 151 4.22 -4.58 -12.90
N GLY A 152 5.29 -3.78 -12.99
CA GLY A 152 5.31 -2.53 -13.75
C GLY A 152 4.70 -1.31 -13.05
N LEU A 153 4.05 -1.48 -11.88
CA LEU A 153 3.36 -0.39 -11.21
C LEU A 153 4.31 0.69 -10.69
N THR A 154 5.43 0.28 -10.10
CA THR A 154 6.42 1.22 -9.55
C THR A 154 7.05 2.06 -10.67
N GLU A 155 7.38 1.42 -11.78
CA GLU A 155 7.94 2.04 -12.97
C GLU A 155 6.92 2.99 -13.62
N ALA A 156 5.68 2.56 -13.77
CA ALA A 156 4.62 3.38 -14.35
C ALA A 156 4.34 4.62 -13.50
N VAL A 157 4.27 4.49 -12.16
CA VAL A 157 4.12 5.63 -11.25
C VAL A 157 5.31 6.59 -11.36
N THR A 158 6.53 6.06 -11.43
CA THR A 158 7.74 6.90 -11.59
C THR A 158 7.70 7.68 -12.90
N GLN A 159 7.34 7.03 -14.00
CA GLN A 159 7.23 7.67 -15.31
C GLN A 159 6.10 8.71 -15.37
N GLN A 160 4.94 8.38 -14.82
CA GLN A 160 3.75 9.23 -14.83
C GLN A 160 3.90 10.48 -13.95
N THR A 161 4.59 10.36 -12.81
CA THR A 161 4.70 11.43 -11.81
C THR A 161 6.02 12.19 -11.90
N GLY A 162 7.06 11.59 -12.45
CA GLY A 162 8.42 12.12 -12.45
C GLY A 162 9.15 12.00 -11.10
N PHE A 163 8.52 11.44 -10.08
CA PHE A 163 9.12 11.23 -8.75
C PHE A 163 9.54 9.78 -8.55
N ALA A 164 10.61 9.56 -7.79
CA ALA A 164 11.10 8.21 -7.52
C ALA A 164 10.09 7.42 -6.68
N ALA A 165 9.47 6.41 -7.29
CA ALA A 165 8.59 5.49 -6.60
C ALA A 165 9.34 4.23 -6.14
N SER A 166 8.94 3.69 -4.99
CA SER A 166 9.49 2.42 -4.47
C SER A 166 8.43 1.65 -3.71
N LEU A 167 8.57 0.32 -3.71
CA LEU A 167 7.70 -0.59 -2.99
C LEU A 167 8.13 -0.71 -1.53
N VAL A 168 7.18 -0.56 -0.62
CA VAL A 168 7.42 -0.64 0.82
C VAL A 168 7.57 -2.09 1.27
N ASN A 169 8.64 -2.36 2.02
CA ASN A 169 8.79 -3.57 2.81
C ASN A 169 8.83 -3.25 4.32
N PRO A 170 7.73 -3.42 5.07
CA PRO A 170 7.68 -3.09 6.50
C PRO A 170 8.60 -3.98 7.37
N PHE A 171 9.02 -5.12 6.85
CA PHE A 171 9.88 -6.07 7.55
C PHE A 171 11.38 -5.82 7.32
N GLU A 172 11.73 -4.79 6.53
CA GLU A 172 13.12 -4.45 6.30
C GLU A 172 13.82 -4.08 7.62
N GLY A 173 15.03 -4.61 7.78
CA GLY A 173 15.82 -4.49 9.01
C GLY A 173 15.27 -5.27 10.22
N MET A 174 14.25 -6.13 10.06
CA MET A 174 13.76 -7.00 11.15
C MET A 174 14.44 -8.38 11.13
N GLU A 175 14.65 -8.96 12.30
CA GLU A 175 15.01 -10.38 12.43
C GLU A 175 13.78 -11.26 12.20
N LEU A 176 13.94 -12.28 11.35
CA LEU A 176 12.87 -13.20 10.98
C LEU A 176 13.05 -14.54 11.68
N ALA A 177 12.01 -14.99 12.40
CA ALA A 177 12.02 -16.30 13.04
C ALA A 177 12.01 -17.43 12.00
N SER A 178 12.63 -18.57 12.34
CA SER A 178 12.76 -19.74 11.45
C SER A 178 11.41 -20.36 11.03
N SER A 179 10.34 -20.12 11.78
CA SER A 179 8.98 -20.58 11.47
C SER A 179 8.30 -19.74 10.38
N VAL A 180 8.88 -18.59 9.98
CA VAL A 180 8.30 -17.70 8.97
C VAL A 180 8.52 -18.26 7.57
N ARG A 181 7.44 -18.39 6.80
CA ARG A 181 7.50 -18.78 5.39
C ARG A 181 7.97 -17.60 4.53
N LEU A 182 9.29 -17.43 4.42
CA LEU A 182 9.93 -16.29 3.77
C LEU A 182 9.36 -15.97 2.37
N LYS A 183 9.24 -16.97 1.49
CA LYS A 183 8.72 -16.75 0.12
C LYS A 183 7.32 -16.12 0.10
N LYS A 184 6.44 -16.57 0.98
CA LYS A 184 5.07 -16.03 1.09
C LYS A 184 5.10 -14.65 1.71
N MET A 185 5.89 -14.46 2.76
CA MET A 185 6.03 -13.18 3.46
C MET A 185 6.54 -12.08 2.53
N VAL A 186 7.60 -12.31 1.76
CA VAL A 186 8.18 -11.29 0.86
C VAL A 186 7.16 -10.81 -0.17
N ARG A 187 6.39 -11.74 -0.76
CA ARG A 187 5.34 -11.41 -1.74
C ARG A 187 4.22 -10.57 -1.14
N GLU A 188 3.86 -10.84 0.11
CA GLU A 188 2.73 -10.20 0.79
C GLU A 188 3.16 -9.01 1.67
N ALA A 189 4.47 -8.75 1.79
CA ALA A 189 5.05 -7.76 2.70
C ALA A 189 4.42 -6.37 2.61
N PRO A 190 4.20 -5.78 1.41
CA PRO A 190 3.61 -4.45 1.30
C PRO A 190 2.19 -4.35 1.88
N ALA A 191 1.45 -5.47 1.91
CA ALA A 191 0.11 -5.54 2.48
C ALA A 191 0.09 -5.53 4.02
N TYR A 192 1.24 -5.75 4.66
CA TYR A 192 1.36 -5.83 6.11
C TYR A 192 1.73 -4.50 6.77
N LEU A 193 1.79 -3.38 6.04
CA LEU A 193 2.23 -2.09 6.58
C LEU A 193 1.44 -1.69 7.84
N THR A 194 0.11 -1.62 7.75
CA THR A 194 -0.78 -1.32 8.89
C THR A 194 -0.63 -2.33 10.02
N ALA A 195 -0.60 -3.62 9.71
CA ALA A 195 -0.49 -4.69 10.71
C ALA A 195 0.84 -4.63 11.47
N CYS A 196 1.94 -4.32 10.76
CA CYS A 196 3.25 -4.07 11.34
C CYS A 196 3.20 -2.88 12.30
N GLY A 197 2.58 -1.79 11.87
CA GLY A 197 2.35 -0.61 12.71
C GLY A 197 1.61 -0.89 14.00
N LEU A 198 0.49 -1.62 13.91
CA LEU A 198 -0.28 -2.05 15.08
C LEU A 198 0.57 -2.90 16.03
N ALA A 199 1.37 -3.84 15.50
CA ALA A 199 2.26 -4.68 16.31
C ALA A 199 3.37 -3.87 17.00
N MET A 200 3.85 -2.80 16.36
CA MET A 200 4.87 -1.90 16.91
C MET A 200 4.37 -1.06 18.09
N ARG A 201 3.05 -0.87 18.26
CA ARG A 201 2.49 -0.06 19.36
C ARG A 201 2.96 -0.51 20.75
N ARG A 202 3.27 -1.79 20.92
CA ARG A 202 3.80 -2.33 22.20
C ARG A 202 5.14 -1.73 22.65
N PHE A 203 5.90 -1.13 21.72
CA PHE A 203 7.23 -0.57 22.01
C PHE A 203 7.20 0.93 22.32
N LEU A 204 6.03 1.56 22.17
CA LEU A 204 5.80 2.99 22.43
C LEU A 204 4.99 3.23 23.71
N GLN A 205 4.71 2.16 24.46
CA GLN A 205 3.98 2.20 25.73
C GLN A 205 4.94 2.27 26.93
#